data_AF-A0A1Q7FCA8-F1
#
_entry.id   AF-A0A1Q7FCA8-F1
#
_cell.length_a   1.000
_cell.length_b   1.000
_cell.length_c   1.000
_cell.angle_alpha   90.00
_cell.angle_beta   90.00
_cell.angle_gamma   90.00
#
_symmetry.space_group_name_H-M   'P 1'
#
loop_
_entity.id
_entity.type
_entity.pdbx_description
1 polymer ?
#
loop_
_entity_poly.entity_id
_entity_poly.type
_entity_poly.pdbx_seq_one_letter_code
_entity_poly.pdbx_strand_id
1 'polypeptide(L)' 'MASTNQEEDRALLTMTNIKYLVEGLDALLMADLDGEKRRKVIQLRNDLLSNINSIFSDYS' A
#
# COMPACT_ATOMS: atom_id res chain seq x y z
N MET A 1 -7.21 28.92 21.33
CA MET A 1 -8.08 28.27 20.34
C MET A 1 -7.27 27.14 19.70
N ALA A 2 -7.85 25.95 19.64
CA ALA A 2 -7.16 24.67 19.46
C ALA A 2 -6.50 24.53 18.08
N SER A 3 -5.20 24.23 18.06
CA SER A 3 -4.54 23.58 16.92
C SER A 3 -4.92 22.10 16.98
N THR A 4 -5.90 21.70 16.19
CA THR A 4 -6.28 20.29 16.05
C THR A 4 -5.15 19.56 15.32
N ASN A 5 -4.41 18.76 16.10
CA ASN A 5 -3.57 17.67 15.62
C ASN A 5 -4.41 16.79 14.67
N GLN A 6 -4.10 16.84 13.37
CA GLN A 6 -4.57 15.89 12.34
C GLN A 6 -3.39 15.45 11.45
N GLU A 7 -2.19 15.40 12.03
CA GLU A 7 -1.02 14.70 11.46
C GLU A 7 -0.89 13.28 12.04
N GLU A 8 -1.96 12.75 12.64
CA GLU A 8 -2.01 11.36 13.10
C GLU A 8 -2.15 10.41 11.89
N ASP A 9 -1.17 9.53 11.75
CA ASP A 9 -1.18 8.26 11.00
C ASP A 9 -0.92 8.24 9.48
N ARG A 10 -0.40 9.30 8.86
CA ARG A 10 0.31 9.12 7.57
C ARG A 10 1.74 8.67 7.81
N ALA A 11 1.91 7.42 8.27
CA ALA A 11 3.21 6.77 8.18
C ALA A 11 3.63 6.80 6.70
N LEU A 12 4.66 7.60 6.38
CA LEU A 12 5.24 7.65 5.04
C LEU A 12 5.70 6.23 4.69
N LEU A 13 4.98 5.58 3.79
CA LEU A 13 5.34 4.26 3.30
C LEU A 13 6.67 4.39 2.55
N THR A 14 7.73 3.90 3.16
CA THR A 14 9.04 3.82 2.51
C THR A 14 9.00 2.75 1.43
N MET A 15 9.88 2.86 0.44
CA MET A 15 10.03 1.86 -0.61
C MET A 15 10.21 0.44 -0.05
N THR A 16 10.98 0.31 1.03
CA THR A 16 11.21 -0.96 1.72
C THR A 16 9.91 -1.51 2.32
N ASN A 17 9.11 -0.67 2.97
CA ASN A 17 7.84 -1.09 3.56
C ASN A 17 6.84 -1.52 2.48
N ILE A 18 6.79 -0.81 1.35
CA ILE A 18 5.90 -1.15 0.23
C ILE A 18 6.26 -2.53 -0.36
N LYS A 19 7.55 -2.83 -0.53
CA LYS A 19 8.00 -4.15 -1.01
C LYS A 19 7.51 -5.29 -0.12
N TYR A 20 7.69 -5.17 1.21
CA TYR A 20 7.23 -6.18 2.15
C TYR A 20 5.70 -6.36 2.11
N LEU A 21 4.94 -5.28 1.95
CA LEU A 21 3.49 -5.34 1.81
C LEU A 21 3.09 -6.04 0.51
N VAL A 22 3.73 -5.73 -0.62
CA VAL A 22 3.47 -6.38 -1.91
C VAL A 22 3.75 -7.88 -1.83
N GLU A 23 4.89 -8.29 -1.24
CA GLU A 23 5.23 -9.70 -1.03
C GLU A 23 4.17 -10.43 -0.19
N GLY A 24 3.69 -9.81 0.89
CA GLY A 24 2.62 -10.36 1.71
C GLY A 24 1.29 -10.52 0.96
N LEU A 25 0.96 -9.56 0.08
CA LEU A 25 -0.25 -9.63 -0.76
C LEU A 25 -0.12 -10.72 -1.84
N ASP A 26 1.06 -10.88 -2.44
CA ASP A 26 1.31 -11.96 -3.39
C ASP A 26 1.21 -13.34 -2.73
N ALA A 27 1.73 -13.50 -1.51
CA ALA A 27 1.54 -14.71 -0.72
C ALA A 27 0.05 -14.96 -0.40
N LEU A 28 -0.69 -13.91 -0.05
CA LEU A 28 -2.12 -14.00 0.23
C LEU A 28 -2.93 -14.43 -1.00
N LEU A 29 -2.52 -14.05 -2.21
CA LEU A 29 -3.16 -14.48 -3.46
C LEU A 29 -2.93 -15.96 -3.81
N MET A 30 -1.93 -16.59 -3.20
CA MET A 30 -1.72 -18.04 -3.30
C MET A 30 -2.69 -18.83 -2.40
N ALA A 31 -3.35 -18.16 -1.44
CA ALA A 31 -4.38 -18.78 -0.61
C ALA A 31 -5.73 -18.90 -1.34
N ASP A 32 -6.61 -19.74 -0.80
CA ASP A 32 -7.98 -19.87 -1.29
C ASP A 32 -8.85 -18.70 -0.81
N LEU A 33 -8.75 -17.60 -1.54
CA LEU A 33 -9.58 -16.41 -1.36
C LEU A 33 -10.81 -16.47 -2.25
N ASP A 34 -11.97 -16.14 -1.69
CA ASP A 34 -13.16 -15.87 -2.47
C ASP A 34 -12.95 -14.71 -3.47
N GLY A 35 -13.79 -14.66 -4.51
CA GLY A 35 -13.63 -13.73 -5.62
C GLY A 35 -13.65 -12.26 -5.22
N GLU A 36 -14.33 -11.89 -4.14
CA GLU A 36 -14.34 -10.50 -3.65
C GLU A 36 -13.05 -10.16 -2.91
N LYS A 37 -12.62 -11.02 -1.98
CA LYS A 37 -11.35 -10.86 -1.26
C LYS A 37 -10.17 -10.84 -2.21
N ARG A 38 -10.14 -11.75 -3.19
CA ARG A 38 -9.10 -11.78 -4.24
C ARG A 38 -9.04 -10.46 -5.01
N ARG A 39 -10.19 -9.89 -5.40
CA ARG A 39 -10.23 -8.57 -6.07
C ARG A 39 -9.65 -7.45 -5.20
N LYS A 40 -10.02 -7.40 -3.91
CA LYS A 40 -9.51 -6.38 -2.97
C LYS A 40 -8.00 -6.49 -2.78
N VAL A 41 -7.47 -7.72 -2.67
CA VAL A 41 -6.03 -7.97 -2.53
C VAL A 41 -5.26 -7.53 -3.80
N ILE A 42 -5.78 -7.86 -4.99
CA ILE A 42 -5.19 -7.41 -6.26
C ILE A 42 -5.19 -5.88 -6.36
N GLN A 43 -6.31 -5.24 -6.01
CA GLN A 43 -6.43 -3.79 -6.05
C GLN A 43 -5.40 -3.12 -5.13
N LEU A 44 -5.33 -3.56 -3.87
CA LEU A 44 -4.37 -3.02 -2.90
C LEU A 44 -2.92 -3.20 -3.36
N ARG A 45 -2.58 -4.36 -3.94
CA ARG A 45 -1.24 -4.60 -4.50
C ARG A 45 -0.92 -3.61 -5.63
N ASN A 46 -1.87 -3.38 -6.53
CA ASN A 46 -1.69 -2.46 -7.65
C ASN A 46 -1.57 -1.01 -7.17
N ASP A 47 -2.35 -0.60 -6.17
CA ASP A 47 -2.27 0.74 -5.57
C ASP A 47 -0.91 0.97 -4.90
N LEU A 48 -0.38 -0.04 -4.22
CA LEU A 48 0.97 -0.01 -3.64
C LEU A 48 2.07 0.10 -4.70
N LEU A 49 1.98 -0.65 -5.79
CA LEU A 49 2.93 -0.55 -6.92
C LEU A 49 2.84 0.82 -7.62
N SER A 50 1.64 1.40 -7.71
CA SER A 50 1.46 2.75 -8.25
C SER A 50 2.11 3.81 -7.34
N ASN A 51 2.00 3.65 -6.02
CA ASN A 51 2.67 4.51 -5.05
C ASN A 51 4.20 4.50 -5.21
N ILE A 52 4.81 3.36 -5.56
CA ILE A 52 6.24 3.29 -5.88
C ILE A 52 6.58 4.25 -7.03
N ASN A 53 5.79 4.23 -8.10
CA ASN A 53 6.03 5.10 -9.26
C ASN A 53 5.89 6.59 -8.90
N SER A 54 4.94 6.93 -8.03
CA SER A 54 4.80 8.30 -7.52
C SER A 54 6.00 8.74 -6.68
N ILE A 55 6.50 7.87 -5.80
CA ILE A 55 7.69 8.15 -4.99
C ILE A 55 8.88 8.49 -5.89
N PHE A 56 9.09 7.76 -6.99
CA PHE A 56 10.17 8.07 -7.94
C PHE A 56 9.94 9.39 -8.69
N SER A 57 8.69 9.73 -9.01
CA SER A 57 8.37 10.97 -9.74
C SER A 57 8.62 12.22 -8.90
N ASP A 58 8.45 12.16 -7.57
CA ASP A 58 8.66 13.30 -6.67
C ASP A 58 10.16 13.63 -6.44
N TYR A 59 11.08 12.74 -6.85
CA TYR A 59 12.53 12.96 -6.82
C TYR A 59 13.10 13.50 -8.15
N SER A 60 12.25 13.87 -9.11
CA SER A 60 12.63 14.39 -10.44
C SER A 60 12.76 15.91 -10.48
#